data_AF-A0A7J6MJI4-F1
#
_entry.id   AF-A0A7J6MJI4-F1
#
_cell.length_a   1.000
_cell.length_b   1.000
_cell.length_c   1.000
_cell.angle_alpha   90.00
_cell.angle_beta   90.00
_cell.angle_gamma   90.00
#
_symmetry.space_group_name_H-M   'P 1'
#
loop_
_entity.id
_entity.type
_entity.pdbx_description
1 polymer ?
#
loop_
_entity_poly.entity_id
_entity_poly.type
_entity_poly.pdbx_seq_one_letter_code
_entity_poly.pdbx_strand_id
1 'polypeptide(L)'
;MSTPEASPSKKRRVDGNVALPFRISLEEAQTTPDTSVQWNTVPIGSYSWDRSSTLAQPRIVIPGQAHVYKPANHSFRVDRSTQQGSTKMEWDLENPMESSFHAVTLCSPDFDWSTVDMVTDRNNLRKLLRLVDPVQ
;
A
#
# COMPACT_ATOMS: atom_id res chain seq x y z
N MET A 1 19.34 12.71 -53.96
CA MET A 1 19.94 12.90 -52.62
C MET A 1 18.82 12.81 -51.60
N SER A 2 18.99 11.91 -50.62
CA SER A 2 18.35 11.90 -49.28
C SER A 2 16.83 11.66 -49.23
N THR A 3 16.25 10.73 -48.46
CA THR A 3 16.70 9.90 -47.31
C THR A 3 15.63 8.81 -47.09
N PRO A 4 15.98 7.56 -46.73
CA PRO A 4 14.98 6.54 -46.41
C PRO A 4 14.44 6.72 -44.99
N GLU A 5 13.12 6.57 -44.87
CA GLU A 5 12.31 6.64 -43.67
C GLU A 5 12.72 5.54 -42.66
N ALA A 6 13.14 5.95 -41.47
CA ALA A 6 13.63 5.03 -40.44
C ALA A 6 12.49 4.20 -39.85
N SER A 7 12.59 2.87 -39.99
CA SER A 7 11.67 1.91 -39.38
C SER A 7 11.80 1.92 -37.85
N PRO A 8 10.71 1.71 -37.09
CA PRO A 8 10.76 1.74 -35.64
C PRO A 8 11.55 0.55 -35.09
N SER A 9 12.58 0.86 -34.30
CA SER A 9 13.45 -0.11 -33.62
C SER A 9 12.64 -1.07 -32.74
N LYS A 10 12.79 -2.38 -32.99
CA LYS A 10 12.22 -3.44 -32.15
C LYS A 10 12.64 -3.24 -30.69
N LYS A 11 11.67 -2.96 -29.81
CA LYS A 11 11.88 -2.99 -28.36
C LYS A 11 12.36 -4.38 -27.96
N ARG A 12 13.61 -4.46 -27.53
CA ARG A 12 14.23 -5.67 -26.99
C ARG A 12 13.48 -6.02 -25.70
N ARG A 13 12.71 -7.12 -25.72
CA ARG A 13 12.13 -7.69 -24.51
C ARG A 13 13.29 -8.10 -23.60
N VAL A 14 13.40 -7.45 -22.45
CA VAL A 14 14.25 -7.92 -21.37
C VAL A 14 13.39 -8.94 -20.63
N ASP A 15 13.72 -10.22 -20.77
CA ASP A 15 13.12 -11.29 -19.98
C ASP A 15 13.61 -11.10 -18.53
N GLY A 16 12.90 -10.24 -17.80
CA GLY A 16 13.21 -9.84 -16.43
C GLY A 16 12.83 -10.93 -15.43
N ASN A 17 13.47 -12.10 -15.51
CA ASN A 17 13.51 -13.02 -14.38
C ASN A 17 14.70 -12.64 -13.51
N VAL A 18 14.51 -11.60 -12.69
CA VAL A 18 15.38 -11.36 -11.53
C VAL A 18 15.08 -12.48 -10.54
N ALA A 19 16.02 -13.41 -10.37
CA ALA A 19 15.91 -14.46 -9.37
C ALA A 19 15.90 -13.79 -7.99
N LEU A 20 14.76 -13.89 -7.29
CA LEU A 20 14.65 -13.42 -5.91
C LEU A 20 15.59 -14.26 -5.03
N PRO A 21 16.24 -13.65 -4.03
CA PRO A 21 17.23 -14.32 -3.16
C PRO A 21 16.63 -15.43 -2.30
N PHE A 22 15.30 -15.58 -2.28
CA PHE A 22 14.58 -16.64 -1.61
C PHE A 22 13.51 -17.22 -2.54
N ARG A 23 13.42 -18.55 -2.60
CA ARG A 23 12.38 -19.30 -3.30
C ARG A 23 11.71 -20.21 -2.28
N ILE A 24 10.60 -19.74 -1.71
CA ILE A 24 9.75 -20.59 -0.88
C ILE A 24 8.96 -21.49 -1.83
N SER A 25 9.00 -22.80 -1.62
CA SER A 25 8.20 -23.72 -2.44
C SER A 25 6.71 -23.51 -2.12
N LEU A 26 5.82 -23.65 -3.11
CA LEU A 26 4.39 -23.47 -2.88
C LEU A 26 3.86 -24.48 -1.84
N GLU A 27 4.45 -25.67 -1.80
CA GLU A 27 4.13 -26.75 -0.85
C GLU A 27 4.49 -26.36 0.60
N GLU A 28 5.62 -25.67 0.78
CA GLU A 28 6.08 -25.13 2.07
C GLU A 28 5.25 -23.92 2.52
N ALA A 29 4.83 -23.06 1.58
CA ALA A 29 3.92 -21.95 1.87
C ALA A 29 2.50 -22.42 2.24
N GLN A 30 2.10 -23.59 1.77
CA GLN A 30 0.81 -24.22 2.06
C GLN A 30 0.83 -25.10 3.31
N THR A 31 2.00 -25.34 3.91
CA THR A 31 2.09 -26.05 5.20
C THR A 31 1.74 -25.09 6.34
N THR A 32 0.48 -24.70 6.45
CA THR A 32 0.01 -23.96 7.62
C THR A 32 -0.15 -24.93 8.78
N PRO A 33 0.59 -24.78 9.89
CA PRO A 33 0.14 -25.38 11.14
C PRO A 33 -1.26 -24.84 11.46
N ASP A 34 -2.15 -25.70 11.97
CA ASP A 34 -3.56 -25.42 12.34
C ASP A 34 -3.67 -24.49 13.58
N THR A 35 -2.73 -23.55 13.70
CA THR A 35 -2.60 -22.63 14.81
C THR A 35 -3.21 -21.31 14.40
N SER A 36 -4.24 -20.89 15.12
CA SER A 36 -4.78 -19.54 14.98
C SER A 36 -3.66 -18.52 15.21
N VAL A 37 -3.20 -17.88 14.14
CA VAL A 37 -2.14 -16.87 14.22
C VAL A 37 -2.71 -15.64 14.93
N GLN A 38 -2.29 -15.43 16.17
CA GLN A 38 -2.55 -14.18 16.88
C GLN A 38 -1.55 -13.13 16.43
N TRP A 39 -2.06 -12.09 15.78
CA TRP A 39 -1.28 -10.93 15.39
C TRP A 39 -1.18 -9.97 16.58
N ASN A 40 0.02 -9.80 17.13
CA ASN A 40 0.27 -8.75 18.11
C ASN A 40 0.51 -7.41 17.39
N THR A 41 -0.52 -6.57 17.29
CA THR A 41 -0.43 -5.28 16.58
C THR A 41 -0.27 -4.12 17.55
N VAL A 42 0.76 -3.28 17.31
CA VAL A 42 1.04 -2.09 18.10
C VAL A 42 1.02 -0.86 17.18
N PRO A 43 0.25 0.21 17.51
CA PRO A 43 0.28 1.44 16.74
C PRO A 43 1.58 2.22 17.01
N ILE A 44 2.38 2.48 15.97
CA ILE A 44 3.68 3.18 16.08
C ILE A 44 3.55 4.67 15.72
N GLY A 45 2.56 5.02 14.90
CA GLY A 45 2.31 6.40 14.47
C GLY A 45 1.03 6.50 13.65
N SER A 46 0.59 7.74 13.41
CA SER A 46 -0.55 8.04 12.57
C SER A 46 -0.29 9.29 11.73
N TYR A 47 -0.88 9.34 10.54
CA TYR A 47 -0.87 10.54 9.70
C TYR A 47 -2.23 10.73 9.03
N SER A 48 -2.46 11.92 8.50
CA SER A 48 -3.65 12.24 7.70
C SER A 48 -3.24 13.17 6.56
N TRP A 49 -3.88 13.03 5.40
CA TRP A 49 -3.65 13.94 4.29
C TRP A 49 -4.35 15.28 4.54
N ASP A 50 -3.62 16.37 4.32
CA ASP A 50 -4.20 17.71 4.35
C ASP A 50 -5.24 17.83 3.20
N ARG A 51 -6.36 18.50 3.45
CA ARG A 51 -7.38 18.77 2.43
C ARG A 51 -6.85 19.64 1.29
N SER A 52 -5.81 20.43 1.55
CA SER A 52 -5.10 21.24 0.57
C SER A 52 -4.01 20.48 -0.19
N SER A 53 -3.79 19.20 0.11
CA SER A 53 -2.83 18.35 -0.59
C SER A 53 -3.19 18.18 -2.07
N THR A 54 -2.19 18.24 -2.94
CA THR A 54 -2.32 18.04 -4.39
C THR A 54 -1.22 17.11 -4.89
N LEU A 55 -1.35 16.59 -6.12
CA LEU A 55 -0.29 15.76 -6.74
C LEU A 55 1.04 16.51 -6.90
N ALA A 56 1.01 17.82 -7.12
CA ALA A 56 2.22 18.63 -7.27
C ALA A 56 2.84 19.04 -5.92
N GLN A 57 2.06 18.98 -4.84
CA GLN A 57 2.51 19.33 -3.50
C GLN A 57 1.79 18.45 -2.47
N PRO A 58 2.27 17.22 -2.25
CA PRO A 58 1.73 16.33 -1.23
C PRO A 58 1.96 16.92 0.15
N ARG A 59 0.91 16.97 0.99
CA ARG A 59 1.00 17.44 2.38
C ARG A 59 0.29 16.50 3.34
N ILE A 60 1.01 16.07 4.36
CA ILE A 60 0.52 15.25 5.45
C ILE A 60 0.57 16.01 6.77
N VAL A 61 -0.31 15.64 7.68
CA VAL A 61 -0.38 16.13 9.05
C VAL A 61 -0.07 14.95 9.98
N ILE A 62 0.87 15.17 10.91
CA ILE A 62 1.35 14.17 11.87
C ILE A 62 1.33 14.81 13.28
N PRO A 63 0.75 14.16 14.31
CA PRO A 63 0.00 12.91 14.24
C PRO A 63 -1.35 13.10 13.52
N GLY A 64 -1.76 12.07 12.80
CA GLY A 64 -3.05 12.04 12.12
C GLY A 64 -4.22 11.88 13.09
N GLN A 65 -5.35 12.51 12.79
CA GLN A 65 -6.58 12.37 13.56
C GLN A 65 -7.59 11.49 12.79
N ALA A 66 -7.92 10.33 13.36
CA ALA A 66 -8.96 9.48 12.81
C ALA A 66 -10.33 10.15 12.90
N HIS A 67 -11.14 9.98 11.86
CA HIS A 67 -12.53 10.43 11.90
C HIS A 67 -13.31 9.62 12.95
N VAL A 68 -13.86 10.32 13.94
CA VAL A 68 -14.77 9.70 14.91
C VAL A 68 -16.05 9.33 14.18
N TYR A 69 -16.39 8.04 14.20
CA TYR A 69 -17.64 7.56 13.65
C TYR A 69 -18.82 8.25 14.34
N LYS A 70 -19.67 8.89 13.55
CA LYS A 70 -20.94 9.45 14.01
C LYS A 70 -22.04 8.68 13.30
N PRO A 71 -22.84 7.86 14.02
CA PRO A 71 -23.94 7.14 13.39
C PRO A 71 -24.92 8.14 12.78
N ALA A 72 -25.47 7.78 11.62
CA ALA A 72 -26.51 8.59 11.03
C ALA A 72 -27.77 8.53 11.90
N ASN A 73 -28.37 9.68 12.15
CA ASN A 73 -29.58 9.78 12.97
C ASN A 73 -30.84 9.26 12.24
N HIS A 74 -30.75 8.91 10.96
CA HIS A 74 -31.86 8.41 10.16
C HIS A 74 -31.37 7.40 9.11
N SER A 75 -32.27 6.55 8.64
CA SER A 75 -32.01 5.64 7.53
C SER A 75 -31.86 6.42 6.22
N PHE A 76 -30.76 6.21 5.50
CA PHE A 76 -30.54 6.78 4.17
C PHE A 76 -30.18 5.65 3.18
N ARG A 77 -30.48 5.86 1.91
CA ARG A 77 -30.02 5.00 0.81
C ARG A 77 -28.76 5.62 0.22
N VAL A 78 -27.72 4.80 0.08
CA VAL A 78 -26.50 5.21 -0.64
C VAL A 78 -26.74 4.99 -2.12
N ASP A 79 -26.61 6.05 -2.92
CA ASP A 79 -26.77 5.93 -4.36
C ASP A 79 -25.63 5.13 -4.97
N ARG A 80 -25.94 4.27 -5.94
CA ARG A 80 -24.91 3.46 -6.61
C ARG A 80 -23.90 4.30 -7.39
N SER A 81 -24.27 5.53 -7.77
CA SER A 81 -23.39 6.52 -8.40
C SER A 81 -22.40 7.17 -7.44
N THR A 82 -22.60 7.09 -6.11
CA THR A 82 -21.64 7.55 -5.10
C THR A 82 -20.43 6.63 -4.93
N GLN A 83 -20.13 5.74 -5.89
CA GLN A 83 -18.83 5.07 -6.02
C GLN A 83 -17.71 6.03 -6.42
N GLN A 84 -17.67 7.22 -5.83
CA GLN A 84 -16.45 8.01 -5.77
C GLN A 84 -15.54 7.35 -4.73
N GLY A 85 -15.10 6.13 -5.05
CA GLY A 85 -14.23 5.33 -4.23
C GLY A 85 -12.90 6.05 -4.12
N SER A 86 -12.70 6.80 -3.04
CA SER A 86 -11.41 7.14 -2.44
C SER A 86 -10.23 7.31 -3.42
N THR A 87 -10.41 8.00 -4.54
CA THR A 87 -9.40 8.18 -5.60
C THR A 87 -8.27 9.13 -5.18
N LYS A 88 -8.14 9.41 -3.88
CA LYS A 88 -7.32 10.47 -3.29
C LYS A 88 -6.47 10.01 -2.11
N MET A 89 -6.34 8.71 -1.86
CA MET A 89 -5.67 8.25 -0.63
C MET A 89 -4.14 8.32 -0.71
N GLU A 90 -3.56 8.43 -1.90
CA GLU A 90 -2.12 8.56 -2.10
C GLU A 90 -1.88 9.70 -3.09
N TRP A 91 -1.56 10.88 -2.56
CA TRP A 91 -1.22 12.05 -3.39
C TRP A 91 0.20 11.99 -3.92
N ASP A 92 1.02 11.11 -3.37
CA ASP A 92 2.35 10.81 -3.85
C ASP A 92 2.35 9.42 -4.51
N LEU A 93 2.32 9.42 -5.84
CA LEU A 93 2.34 8.20 -6.64
C LEU A 93 3.78 7.71 -6.91
N GLU A 94 4.77 8.58 -6.73
CA GLU A 94 6.17 8.22 -6.92
C GLU A 94 6.69 7.50 -5.66
N ASN A 95 6.33 8.00 -4.48
CA ASN A 95 6.74 7.44 -3.19
C ASN A 95 5.54 7.21 -2.25
N PRO A 96 4.68 6.21 -2.53
CA PRO A 96 3.44 5.99 -1.76
C PRO A 96 3.69 5.70 -0.27
N MET A 97 4.86 5.17 0.09
CA MET A 97 5.22 4.83 1.47
C MET A 97 5.92 5.94 2.25
N GLU A 98 6.38 7.02 1.59
CA GLU A 98 7.17 8.09 2.22
C GLU A 98 6.42 8.74 3.39
N SER A 99 5.12 8.95 3.21
CA SER A 99 4.23 9.46 4.27
C SER A 99 4.24 8.62 5.56
N SER A 100 4.32 7.30 5.42
CA SER A 100 4.33 6.38 6.55
C SER A 100 5.67 6.39 7.27
N PHE A 101 6.77 6.48 6.53
CA PHE A 101 8.11 6.64 7.11
C PHE A 101 8.21 7.95 7.90
N HIS A 102 7.74 9.07 7.34
CA HIS A 102 7.71 10.34 8.08
C HIS A 102 6.87 10.27 9.35
N ALA A 103 5.72 9.60 9.30
CA ALA A 103 4.87 9.41 10.47
C ALA A 103 5.59 8.63 11.58
N VAL A 104 6.29 7.55 11.24
CA VAL A 104 7.05 6.77 12.23
C VAL A 104 8.22 7.58 12.79
N THR A 105 9.02 8.23 11.94
CA THR A 105 10.18 9.02 12.39
C THR A 105 9.78 10.17 13.34
N LEU A 106 8.61 10.79 13.12
CA LEU A 106 8.14 11.88 13.99
C LEU A 106 7.38 11.40 15.23
N CYS A 107 6.61 10.32 15.14
CA CYS A 107 5.85 9.79 16.28
C CYS A 107 6.70 8.90 17.21
N SER A 108 7.69 8.20 16.66
CA SER A 108 8.54 7.22 17.33
C SER A 108 9.98 7.33 16.80
N PRO A 109 10.73 8.37 17.21
CA PRO A 109 12.08 8.64 16.68
C PRO A 109 13.10 7.55 16.99
N ASP A 110 12.90 6.81 18.09
CA ASP A 110 13.77 5.70 18.52
C ASP A 110 13.37 4.35 17.92
N PHE A 111 12.49 4.35 16.90
CA PHE A 111 12.03 3.12 16.26
C PHE A 111 13.17 2.42 15.50
N ASP A 112 13.47 1.18 15.89
CA ASP A 112 14.52 0.38 15.27
C ASP A 112 14.03 -0.35 14.01
N TRP A 113 14.31 0.26 12.85
CA TRP A 113 14.00 -0.31 11.55
C TRP A 113 14.74 -1.61 11.23
N SER A 114 15.83 -1.94 11.92
CA SER A 114 16.57 -3.19 11.69
C SER A 114 15.79 -4.44 12.13
N THR A 115 14.78 -4.25 12.99
CA THR A 115 13.88 -5.31 13.47
C THR A 115 12.70 -5.60 12.53
N VAL A 116 12.57 -4.85 11.44
CA VAL A 116 11.43 -4.93 10.51
C VAL A 116 11.82 -5.68 9.25
N ASP A 117 11.22 -6.85 9.03
CA ASP A 117 11.47 -7.67 7.84
C ASP A 117 10.81 -7.11 6.57
N MET A 118 9.62 -6.51 6.72
CA MET A 118 8.82 -6.05 5.59
C MET A 118 8.00 -4.81 5.95
N VAL A 119 8.07 -3.81 5.08
CA VAL A 119 7.20 -2.63 5.12
C VAL A 119 6.24 -2.71 3.94
N THR A 120 4.94 -2.73 4.22
CA THR A 120 3.91 -2.84 3.19
C THR A 120 2.63 -2.15 3.65
N ASP A 121 1.79 -1.79 2.69
CA ASP A 121 0.44 -1.32 2.97
C ASP A 121 -0.51 -2.49 3.31
N ARG A 122 -1.65 -2.12 3.90
CA ARG A 122 -2.67 -3.08 4.29
C ARG A 122 -3.35 -3.72 3.07
N ASN A 123 -3.42 -3.05 1.91
CA ASN A 123 -4.08 -3.62 0.74
C ASN A 123 -3.25 -4.71 0.08
N ASN A 124 -1.93 -4.58 -0.01
CA ASN A 124 -1.09 -5.63 -0.57
C ASN A 124 -1.07 -6.85 0.36
N LEU A 125 -0.97 -6.66 1.69
CA LEU A 125 -1.16 -7.77 2.64
C LEU A 125 -2.50 -8.47 2.45
N ARG A 126 -3.61 -7.73 2.31
CA ARG A 126 -4.92 -8.33 2.06
C ARG A 126 -4.96 -9.13 0.76
N LYS A 127 -4.33 -8.65 -0.32
CA LYS A 127 -4.28 -9.37 -1.60
C LYS A 127 -3.44 -10.64 -1.49
N LEU A 128 -2.30 -10.57 -0.80
CA LEU A 128 -1.42 -11.71 -0.57
C LEU A 128 -2.12 -12.77 0.29
N LEU A 129 -2.77 -12.38 1.38
CA LEU A 129 -3.49 -13.30 2.25
C LEU A 129 -4.67 -13.97 1.53
N ARG A 130 -5.38 -13.26 0.65
CA ARG A 130 -6.43 -13.85 -0.20
C ARG A 130 -5.93 -14.89 -1.19
N LEU A 131 -4.67 -14.80 -1.61
CA LEU A 131 -4.08 -15.81 -2.49
C LEU A 131 -3.86 -17.12 -1.72
N VAL A 132 -3.47 -17.02 -0.45
CA VAL A 132 -3.17 -18.17 0.41
C VAL A 132 -4.45 -18.80 0.97
N ASP A 133 -5.46 -17.99 1.31
CA ASP A 133 -6.77 -18.43 1.77
C ASP A 133 -7.90 -17.88 0.86
N PRO A 134 -8.27 -18.62 -0.20
CA PRO A 134 -9.28 -18.17 -1.15
C PRO A 134 -10.73 -18.27 -0.66
N VAL A 135 -10.98 -18.72 0.59
CA VAL A 135 -12.34 -19.09 1.07
C VAL A 135 -12.93 -18.07 2.08
N GLN A 136 -12.28 -16.93 2.34
CA GLN A 136 -12.88 -15.87 3.19
C GLN A 136 -13.91 -14.98 2.48
#